data_AF-A0A9D8FH60-F1
#
_entry.id   AF-A0A9D8FH60-F1
#
_cell.length_a   1.000
_cell.length_b   1.000
_cell.length_c   1.000
_cell.angle_alpha   90.00
_cell.angle_beta   90.00
_cell.angle_gamma   90.00
#
_symmetry.space_group_name_H-M   'P 1'
#
loop_
_entity.id
_entity.type
_entity.pdbx_description
1 polymer ?
#
loop_
_entity_poly.entity_id
_entity_poly.type
_entity_poly.pdbx_seq_one_letter_code
_entity_poly.pdbx_strand_id
1 'polypeptide(L)'
;MSKYELNRTIKLNNDSEYSSLYSWSLEEYDPEGNKVEEAFIPMQIGSIYLDVEKLSYRNNFQRLGVKSESSDFIESEHIHGKLKTQEDSSQPFWRQTTNTFSMFGTDREIKDFSIEIYKTDNGDTGKKLSFRDNVVDSKKENCYLSGYVGWQQDEELDVTAHEAEDSLYIIVILKEERFNKIVQYIKDGVDARYISIGHADGFYNQWTPSIHLGSIKVLSNDRTGFGKNETYVQQVETAKGCDITPPRIDRLFDFNINFNIESNKFIDNDKENEDKDVYKEDVYKEDVYKEDVYKEDVYKEDVYKDDYEIDNLIKLESSTDVISSQLSQISDFGLKLSKFSLNAIRLPLWIIAITLLLILIYK
;
A
#
# COMPACT_ATOMS: atom_id res chain seq x y z
N MET A 1 24.19 -21.47 14.81
CA MET A 1 22.89 -21.90 14.20
C MET A 1 21.81 -20.96 14.73
N SER A 2 21.03 -20.29 13.87
CA SER A 2 19.97 -19.39 14.36
C SER A 2 18.86 -20.17 15.05
N LYS A 3 18.51 -19.76 16.27
CA LYS A 3 17.42 -20.35 17.04
C LYS A 3 16.28 -19.35 17.11
N TYR A 4 15.13 -19.74 16.58
CA TYR A 4 13.90 -18.97 16.72
C TYR A 4 13.31 -19.22 18.10
N GLU A 5 12.93 -18.15 18.79
CA GLU A 5 12.32 -18.23 20.12
C GLU A 5 10.81 -18.12 20.00
N LEU A 6 10.16 -19.25 19.74
CA LEU A 6 8.72 -19.41 19.91
C LEU A 6 8.46 -19.94 21.32
N ASN A 7 7.74 -19.16 22.12
CA ASN A 7 7.37 -19.52 23.50
C ASN A 7 5.94 -20.06 23.61
N ARG A 8 5.18 -20.10 22.50
CA ARG A 8 3.81 -20.59 22.45
C ARG A 8 3.59 -21.54 21.28
N THR A 9 2.73 -22.53 21.50
CA THR A 9 2.23 -23.41 20.44
C THR A 9 0.99 -22.81 19.81
N ILE A 10 0.91 -22.82 18.48
CA ILE A 10 -0.22 -22.29 17.71
C ILE A 10 -1.13 -23.45 17.30
N LYS A 11 -2.41 -23.41 17.67
CA LYS A 11 -3.38 -24.44 17.31
C LYS A 11 -4.53 -23.86 16.51
N LEU A 12 -4.96 -24.59 15.48
CA LEU A 12 -6.19 -24.29 14.76
C LEU A 12 -7.37 -24.89 15.50
N ASN A 13 -8.33 -24.05 15.88
CA ASN A 13 -9.60 -24.45 16.46
C ASN A 13 -10.72 -24.29 15.43
N ASN A 14 -11.31 -25.42 15.00
CA ASN A 14 -12.46 -25.48 14.09
C ASN A 14 -13.80 -25.74 14.79
N ASP A 15 -13.80 -25.80 16.13
CA ASP A 15 -14.98 -25.96 16.98
C ASP A 15 -15.14 -24.70 17.86
N SER A 16 -15.41 -23.58 17.19
CA SER A 16 -15.58 -22.29 17.86
C SER A 16 -16.92 -22.21 18.60
N GLU A 17 -16.89 -21.70 19.85
CA GLU A 17 -18.12 -21.36 20.57
C GLU A 17 -18.97 -20.32 19.82
N TYR A 18 -18.32 -19.53 18.96
CA TYR A 18 -18.94 -18.54 18.07
C TYR A 18 -19.00 -19.02 16.61
N SER A 19 -19.30 -20.30 16.38
CA SER A 19 -19.44 -20.88 15.04
C SER A 19 -20.42 -20.14 14.13
N SER A 20 -21.35 -19.36 14.69
CA SER A 20 -22.27 -18.48 13.95
C SER A 20 -21.60 -17.23 13.36
N LEU A 21 -20.46 -16.81 13.90
CA LEU A 21 -19.70 -15.62 13.49
C LEU A 21 -18.49 -16.00 12.64
N TYR A 22 -17.81 -17.10 12.97
CA TYR A 22 -16.65 -17.58 12.24
C TYR A 22 -16.51 -19.09 12.35
N SER A 23 -16.04 -19.73 11.27
CA SER A 23 -15.98 -21.20 11.17
C SER A 23 -14.71 -21.81 11.79
N TRP A 24 -13.67 -21.01 12.03
CA TRP A 24 -12.42 -21.44 12.64
C TRP A 24 -11.63 -20.24 13.18
N SER A 25 -10.65 -20.52 14.02
CA SER A 25 -9.75 -19.54 14.63
C SER A 25 -8.38 -20.14 14.95
N LEU A 26 -7.42 -19.28 15.28
CA LEU A 26 -6.13 -19.67 15.84
C LEU A 26 -6.10 -19.35 17.34
N GLU A 27 -5.43 -20.21 18.08
CA GLU A 27 -5.25 -20.08 19.52
C GLU A 27 -3.79 -20.33 19.89
N GLU A 28 -3.31 -19.66 20.93
CA GLU A 28 -1.96 -19.85 21.45
C GLU A 28 -1.99 -20.53 22.81
N TYR A 29 -1.07 -21.47 23.00
CA TYR A 29 -0.92 -22.24 24.23
C TYR A 29 0.49 -22.07 24.79
N ASP A 30 0.61 -21.91 26.10
CA ASP A 30 1.89 -21.87 26.80
C ASP A 30 2.59 -23.25 26.80
N PRO A 31 3.85 -23.35 27.25
CA PRO A 31 4.56 -24.63 27.33
C PRO A 31 3.89 -25.66 28.24
N GLU A 32 3.11 -25.23 29.23
CA GLU A 32 2.31 -26.08 30.11
C GLU A 32 1.02 -26.60 29.44
N GLY A 33 0.68 -26.09 28.26
CA GLY A 33 -0.48 -26.47 27.49
C GLY A 33 -1.76 -25.73 27.87
N ASN A 34 -1.68 -24.63 28.62
CA ASN A 34 -2.81 -23.75 28.90
C ASN A 34 -2.98 -22.74 27.78
N LYS A 35 -4.24 -22.43 27.45
CA LYS A 35 -4.57 -21.37 26.49
C LYS A 35 -4.22 -20.01 27.09
N VAL A 36 -3.45 -19.20 26.36
CA VAL A 36 -2.92 -17.92 26.86
C VAL A 36 -3.87 -16.74 26.60
N GLU A 37 -4.51 -16.74 25.43
CA GLU A 37 -5.34 -15.64 24.96
C GLU A 37 -6.64 -16.15 24.31
N GLU A 38 -7.58 -15.24 24.06
CA GLU A 38 -8.79 -15.55 23.29
C GLU A 38 -8.47 -15.96 21.85
N ALA A 39 -9.47 -16.52 21.18
CA ALA A 39 -9.32 -17.00 19.81
C ALA A 39 -9.12 -15.83 18.83
N PHE A 40 -8.16 -15.99 17.93
CA PHE A 40 -7.83 -15.04 16.88
C PHE A 40 -8.43 -15.49 15.54
N ILE A 41 -9.18 -14.60 14.90
CA ILE A 41 -9.81 -14.86 13.60
C ILE A 41 -9.08 -14.08 12.50
N PRO A 42 -9.07 -14.57 11.25
CA PRO A 42 -8.54 -13.80 10.14
C PRO A 42 -9.20 -12.43 10.07
N MET A 43 -8.39 -11.39 9.94
CA MET A 43 -8.87 -10.02 9.84
C MET A 43 -9.64 -9.85 8.52
N GLN A 44 -10.97 -9.80 8.60
CA GLN A 44 -11.83 -9.72 7.40
C GLN A 44 -12.06 -8.29 6.92
N ILE A 45 -12.01 -7.33 7.83
CA ILE A 45 -12.36 -5.93 7.58
C ILE A 45 -11.38 -4.99 8.27
N GLY A 46 -11.24 -3.80 7.71
CA GLY A 46 -10.42 -2.73 8.26
C GLY A 46 -9.19 -2.41 7.42
N SER A 47 -8.51 -1.35 7.82
CA SER A 47 -7.23 -0.95 7.27
C SER A 47 -6.29 -0.66 8.42
N ILE A 48 -5.08 -1.19 8.31
CA ILE A 48 -3.98 -0.88 9.21
C ILE A 48 -3.31 0.38 8.69
N TYR A 49 -3.16 1.37 9.56
CA TYR A 49 -2.44 2.60 9.25
C TYR A 49 -1.09 2.58 9.96
N LEU A 50 -0.02 2.83 9.21
CA LEU A 50 1.33 2.97 9.73
C LEU A 50 1.84 4.36 9.38
N ASP A 51 2.31 5.11 10.37
CA ASP A 51 2.95 6.39 10.12
C ASP A 51 4.32 6.18 9.48
N VAL A 52 4.68 7.05 8.54
CA VAL A 52 5.98 6.99 7.89
C VAL A 52 6.94 7.87 8.68
N GLU A 53 7.95 7.26 9.31
CA GLU A 53 8.97 8.03 10.04
C GLU A 53 9.99 8.66 9.09
N LYS A 54 10.39 7.91 8.06
CA LYS A 54 11.38 8.34 7.09
C LYS A 54 11.24 7.56 5.79
N LEU A 55 11.38 8.24 4.66
CA LEU A 55 11.68 7.61 3.37
C LEU A 55 13.04 8.06 2.87
N SER A 56 13.75 7.17 2.20
CA SER A 56 15.09 7.43 1.67
C SER A 56 15.27 6.71 0.35
N TYR A 57 15.53 7.49 -0.70
CA TYR A 57 15.99 6.94 -1.96
C TYR A 57 17.44 6.48 -1.83
N ARG A 58 17.71 5.25 -2.27
CA ARG A 58 19.03 4.61 -2.22
C ARG A 58 19.42 4.17 -3.62
N ASN A 59 20.65 4.50 -4.00
CA ASN A 59 21.30 3.97 -5.18
C ASN A 59 22.51 3.15 -4.72
N ASN A 60 22.52 1.86 -5.06
CA ASN A 60 23.51 0.89 -4.64
C ASN A 60 24.30 0.39 -5.84
N PHE A 61 25.61 0.29 -5.68
CA PHE A 61 26.51 -0.32 -6.67
C PHE A 61 27.12 -1.57 -6.07
N GLN A 62 26.72 -2.73 -6.56
CA GLN A 62 27.22 -4.02 -6.07
C GLN A 62 27.99 -4.75 -7.16
N ARG A 63 29.18 -5.24 -6.82
CA ARG A 63 29.93 -6.16 -7.68
C ARG A 63 29.68 -7.59 -7.20
N LEU A 64 28.98 -8.41 -8.00
CA LEU A 64 28.81 -9.84 -7.75
C LEU A 64 29.85 -10.61 -8.56
N GLY A 65 30.92 -11.10 -7.92
CA GLY A 65 31.91 -11.92 -8.62
C GLY A 65 32.90 -12.61 -7.69
N VAL A 66 32.88 -13.94 -7.69
CA VAL A 66 33.97 -14.79 -7.14
C VAL A 66 35.09 -14.99 -8.19
N LYS A 67 34.77 -14.81 -9.49
CA LYS A 67 35.74 -14.91 -10.58
C LYS A 67 36.19 -13.51 -11.01
N SER A 68 37.52 -13.33 -11.08
CA SER A 68 38.21 -12.05 -11.31
C SER A 68 37.87 -11.35 -12.63
N GLU A 69 37.19 -12.01 -13.57
CA GLU A 69 37.16 -11.59 -14.98
C GLU A 69 35.85 -10.92 -15.45
N SER A 70 34.74 -10.99 -14.69
CA SER A 70 33.55 -10.17 -14.99
C SER A 70 33.53 -8.92 -14.09
N SER A 71 33.70 -7.76 -14.70
CA SER A 71 33.85 -6.45 -14.04
C SER A 71 32.53 -5.69 -13.84
N ASP A 72 31.38 -6.27 -14.18
CA ASP A 72 30.16 -5.49 -14.30
C ASP A 72 29.57 -5.20 -12.92
N PHE A 73 29.50 -3.92 -12.58
CA PHE A 73 28.75 -3.45 -11.42
C PHE A 73 27.26 -3.58 -11.71
N ILE A 74 26.54 -4.11 -10.72
CA ILE A 74 25.09 -4.06 -10.68
C ILE A 74 24.70 -2.79 -9.96
N GLU A 75 24.19 -1.83 -10.70
CA GLU A 75 23.46 -0.70 -10.12
C GLU A 75 22.05 -1.15 -9.75
N SER A 76 21.59 -0.78 -8.57
CA SER A 76 20.21 -0.98 -8.13
C SER A 76 19.69 0.23 -7.38
N GLU A 77 18.48 0.63 -7.73
CA GLU A 77 17.77 1.75 -7.11
C GLU A 77 16.56 1.23 -6.37
N HIS A 78 16.34 1.71 -5.16
CA HIS A 78 15.14 1.43 -4.39
C HIS A 78 14.88 2.56 -3.40
N ILE A 79 13.65 2.62 -2.89
CA ILE A 79 13.29 3.52 -1.79
C ILE A 79 13.11 2.64 -0.57
N HIS A 80 13.78 3.00 0.51
CA HIS A 80 13.62 2.34 1.80
C HIS A 80 12.94 3.31 2.76
N GLY A 81 12.02 2.81 3.57
CA GLY A 81 11.33 3.58 4.59
C GLY A 81 11.23 2.86 5.92
N LYS A 82 11.30 3.64 6.99
CA LYS A 82 10.99 3.18 8.35
C LYS A 82 9.59 3.66 8.70
N LEU A 83 8.79 2.75 9.24
CA LEU A 83 7.40 2.96 9.61
C LEU A 83 7.23 2.74 11.12
N LYS A 84 6.12 3.21 11.65
CA LYS A 84 5.68 2.90 13.01
C LYS A 84 4.18 2.79 13.09
N THR A 85 3.69 2.13 14.14
CA THR A 85 2.27 2.20 14.49
C THR A 85 1.90 3.63 14.87
N GLN A 86 0.65 4.02 14.62
CA GLN A 86 0.19 5.36 14.98
C GLN A 86 0.13 5.49 16.51
N GLU A 87 0.98 6.33 17.08
CA GLU A 87 0.89 6.73 18.48
C GLU A 87 -0.23 7.77 18.62
N ASP A 88 -1.31 7.38 19.27
CA ASP A 88 -2.55 8.14 19.36
C ASP A 88 -2.40 9.43 20.19
N SER A 89 -2.84 10.56 19.63
CA SER A 89 -3.33 11.73 20.42
C SER A 89 -4.02 12.82 19.59
N SER A 90 -3.87 12.86 18.26
CA SER A 90 -4.40 13.98 17.44
C SER A 90 -5.35 13.60 16.31
N GLN A 91 -5.53 12.31 16.01
CA GLN A 91 -6.49 11.87 14.99
C GLN A 91 -7.90 11.80 15.59
N PRO A 92 -8.96 12.07 14.81
CA PRO A 92 -10.34 11.94 15.29
C PRO A 92 -10.62 10.51 15.78
N PHE A 93 -11.49 10.37 16.78
CA PHE A 93 -11.73 9.13 17.54
C PHE A 93 -11.98 7.86 16.69
N TRP A 94 -12.50 8.00 15.47
CA TRP A 94 -12.70 6.87 14.54
C TRP A 94 -11.41 6.34 13.88
N ARG A 95 -10.27 7.01 14.08
CA ARG A 95 -8.92 6.59 13.66
C ARG A 95 -8.01 6.22 14.83
N GLN A 96 -8.52 6.32 16.05
CA GLN A 96 -7.81 5.93 17.27
C GLN A 96 -7.77 4.41 17.34
N THR A 97 -6.71 3.84 16.75
CA THR A 97 -6.40 2.43 16.89
C THR A 97 -4.97 2.34 17.36
N THR A 98 -4.80 2.23 18.68
CA THR A 98 -3.53 1.80 19.28
C THR A 98 -3.38 0.32 18.98
N ASN A 99 -3.03 0.00 17.74
CA ASN A 99 -2.81 -1.37 17.30
C ASN A 99 -1.46 -1.83 17.85
N THR A 100 -1.47 -2.89 18.65
CA THR A 100 -0.25 -3.62 19.00
C THR A 100 -0.11 -4.83 18.07
N PHE A 101 1.09 -5.06 17.56
CA PHE A 101 1.37 -6.19 16.66
C PHE A 101 2.28 -7.19 17.35
N SER A 102 2.02 -8.48 17.17
CA SER A 102 2.94 -9.54 17.63
C SER A 102 2.93 -10.71 16.66
N MET A 103 4.05 -11.44 16.57
CA MET A 103 4.08 -12.69 15.80
C MET A 103 3.33 -13.77 16.57
N PHE A 104 2.55 -14.61 15.88
CA PHE A 104 2.06 -15.86 16.48
C PHE A 104 3.22 -16.72 17.02
N GLY A 105 2.99 -17.43 18.12
CA GLY A 105 4.00 -18.19 18.83
C GLY A 105 4.87 -17.34 19.77
N THR A 106 4.58 -16.04 19.89
CA THR A 106 5.36 -15.07 20.68
C THR A 106 4.44 -14.05 21.37
N ASP A 107 4.93 -13.42 22.42
CA ASP A 107 4.33 -12.26 23.09
C ASP A 107 5.10 -10.95 22.84
N ARG A 108 6.10 -10.99 21.97
CA ARG A 108 6.92 -9.83 21.64
C ARG A 108 6.15 -8.88 20.74
N GLU A 109 6.23 -7.61 21.08
CA GLU A 109 5.69 -6.55 20.23
C GLU A 109 6.59 -6.34 19.01
N ILE A 110 6.01 -6.33 17.82
CA ILE A 110 6.67 -5.93 16.59
C ILE A 110 6.84 -4.42 16.61
N LYS A 111 8.08 -3.94 16.64
CA LYS A 111 8.43 -2.51 16.62
C LYS A 111 9.13 -2.08 15.34
N ASP A 112 9.76 -3.03 14.65
CA ASP A 112 10.42 -2.78 13.38
C ASP A 112 9.45 -3.00 12.22
N PHE A 113 8.95 -1.89 11.67
CA PHE A 113 8.17 -1.87 10.44
C PHE A 113 8.96 -1.13 9.39
N SER A 114 9.12 -1.77 8.23
CA SER A 114 9.89 -1.23 7.12
C SER A 114 9.12 -1.35 5.81
N ILE A 115 9.43 -0.46 4.87
CA ILE A 115 8.94 -0.53 3.49
C ILE A 115 10.12 -0.45 2.51
N GLU A 116 10.06 -1.26 1.46
CA GLU A 116 10.95 -1.19 0.33
C GLU A 116 10.13 -1.04 -0.95
N ILE A 117 10.44 -0.03 -1.76
CA ILE A 117 9.79 0.25 -3.02
C ILE A 117 10.81 0.07 -4.13
N TYR A 118 10.46 -0.74 -5.13
CA TYR A 118 11.29 -1.07 -6.28
C TYR A 118 10.62 -0.66 -7.59
N LYS A 119 11.44 -0.48 -8.63
CA LYS A 119 10.96 -0.40 -10.01
C LYS A 119 10.59 -1.78 -10.53
N THR A 120 9.60 -1.85 -11.42
CA THR A 120 9.38 -3.03 -12.25
C THR A 120 10.59 -3.28 -13.14
N ASP A 121 10.96 -4.54 -13.32
CA ASP A 121 11.98 -4.91 -14.30
C ASP A 121 11.42 -4.72 -15.71
N ASN A 122 12.10 -3.92 -16.53
CA ASN A 122 11.74 -3.71 -17.96
C ASN A 122 11.94 -4.96 -18.83
N GLY A 123 12.11 -6.15 -18.24
CA GLY A 123 12.23 -7.42 -18.94
C GLY A 123 13.64 -7.79 -19.42
N ASP A 124 14.56 -6.81 -19.55
CA ASP A 124 15.89 -7.03 -20.14
C ASP A 124 16.96 -7.50 -19.16
N THR A 125 16.79 -7.30 -17.85
CA THR A 125 17.82 -7.66 -16.86
C THR A 125 17.87 -9.17 -16.58
N GLY A 126 16.80 -9.92 -16.90
CA GLY A 126 16.63 -11.31 -16.49
C GLY A 126 16.66 -11.54 -14.97
N LYS A 127 16.73 -10.46 -14.18
CA LYS A 127 16.85 -10.52 -12.73
C LYS A 127 15.47 -10.79 -12.16
N LYS A 128 15.30 -11.96 -11.57
CA LYS A 128 14.23 -12.17 -10.60
C LYS A 128 14.68 -11.47 -9.33
N LEU A 129 13.87 -10.55 -8.81
CA LEU A 129 13.98 -10.14 -7.43
C LEU A 129 13.64 -11.36 -6.57
N SER A 130 14.67 -12.11 -6.17
CA SER A 130 14.51 -13.23 -5.27
C SER A 130 14.48 -12.70 -3.84
N PHE A 131 13.30 -12.30 -3.39
CA PHE A 131 13.03 -12.16 -1.97
C PHE A 131 12.73 -13.56 -1.43
N ARG A 132 13.79 -14.26 -0.99
CA ARG A 132 13.74 -15.55 -0.27
C ARG A 132 12.66 -16.51 -0.79
N ASP A 133 13.02 -17.29 -1.82
CA ASP A 133 12.24 -18.38 -2.45
C ASP A 133 10.87 -18.02 -3.08
N ASN A 134 10.26 -16.89 -2.72
CA ASN A 134 9.09 -16.35 -3.38
C ASN A 134 9.54 -15.60 -4.64
N VAL A 135 9.33 -16.25 -5.78
CA VAL A 135 9.52 -15.62 -7.09
C VAL A 135 8.46 -14.55 -7.25
N VAL A 136 8.79 -13.34 -6.83
CA VAL A 136 7.95 -12.17 -7.06
C VAL A 136 7.97 -11.84 -8.55
N ASP A 137 6.78 -11.67 -9.15
CA ASP A 137 6.67 -11.21 -10.54
C ASP A 137 7.01 -9.72 -10.59
N SER A 138 8.31 -9.44 -10.71
CA SER A 138 8.86 -8.08 -10.80
C SER A 138 8.49 -7.35 -12.10
N LYS A 139 7.83 -8.03 -13.04
CA LYS A 139 7.35 -7.41 -14.30
C LYS A 139 6.03 -6.67 -14.13
N LYS A 140 5.35 -6.85 -12.99
CA LYS A 140 4.05 -6.23 -12.72
C LYS A 140 4.09 -5.47 -11.42
N GLU A 141 3.29 -4.42 -11.36
CA GLU A 141 3.06 -3.72 -10.10
C GLU A 141 2.39 -4.66 -9.12
N ASN A 142 2.99 -4.81 -7.95
CA ASN A 142 2.55 -5.72 -6.92
C ASN A 142 2.96 -5.19 -5.55
N CYS A 143 2.29 -5.67 -4.52
CA CYS A 143 2.59 -5.33 -3.14
C CYS A 143 2.56 -6.62 -2.30
N TYR A 144 3.58 -6.79 -1.48
CA TYR A 144 3.79 -7.95 -0.64
C TYR A 144 4.05 -7.51 0.78
N LEU A 145 3.74 -8.40 1.71
CA LEU A 145 4.07 -8.28 3.11
C LEU A 145 4.90 -9.50 3.49
N SER A 146 6.06 -9.26 4.10
CA SER A 146 6.89 -10.27 4.72
C SER A 146 7.04 -9.96 6.19
N GLY A 147 7.31 -10.99 6.98
CA GLY A 147 7.47 -10.87 8.41
C GLY A 147 8.48 -11.88 8.89
N TYR A 148 9.34 -11.47 9.80
CA TYR A 148 10.41 -12.29 10.33
C TYR A 148 10.21 -12.43 11.82
N VAL A 149 10.15 -13.68 12.28
CA VAL A 149 10.19 -13.98 13.70
C VAL A 149 11.62 -13.72 14.18
N GLY A 150 11.74 -12.99 15.27
CA GLY A 150 13.01 -12.73 15.91
C GLY A 150 13.75 -14.01 16.27
N TRP A 151 15.07 -13.92 16.22
CA TRP A 151 15.97 -15.04 16.45
C TRP A 151 17.22 -14.56 17.15
N GLN A 152 17.83 -15.48 17.89
CA GLN A 152 19.12 -15.30 18.51
C GLN A 152 20.12 -16.28 17.91
N GLN A 153 21.34 -15.80 17.72
CA GLN A 153 22.50 -16.62 17.38
C GLN A 153 23.53 -16.46 18.47
N ASP A 154 23.87 -17.58 19.09
CA ASP A 154 24.93 -17.66 20.08
C ASP A 154 26.28 -17.29 19.46
N GLU A 155 27.18 -16.79 20.30
CA GLU A 155 28.55 -16.48 19.91
C GLU A 155 29.28 -17.75 19.44
N GLU A 156 29.73 -17.78 18.19
CA GLU A 156 30.48 -18.88 17.60
C GLU A 156 31.85 -18.37 17.14
N LEU A 157 32.93 -18.74 17.87
CA LEU A 157 34.39 -18.56 17.63
C LEU A 157 34.93 -17.25 17.02
N ASP A 158 34.28 -16.66 16.03
CA ASP A 158 34.58 -15.38 15.37
C ASP A 158 33.33 -14.54 15.01
N VAL A 159 32.12 -14.96 15.41
CA VAL A 159 30.85 -14.26 15.19
C VAL A 159 30.27 -13.84 16.53
N THR A 160 30.19 -12.53 16.78
CA THR A 160 29.53 -11.97 17.97
C THR A 160 28.09 -12.49 18.06
N ALA A 161 27.56 -12.64 19.27
CA ALA A 161 26.13 -12.92 19.42
C ALA A 161 25.29 -11.85 18.71
N HIS A 162 24.30 -12.28 17.93
CA HIS A 162 23.38 -11.39 17.24
C HIS A 162 21.95 -11.77 17.61
N GLU A 163 21.14 -10.75 17.85
CA GLU A 163 19.71 -10.85 18.07
C GLU A 163 19.00 -10.00 17.03
N ALA A 164 17.96 -10.55 16.44
CA ALA A 164 17.04 -9.84 15.57
C ALA A 164 15.66 -9.81 16.22
N GLU A 165 15.04 -8.64 16.24
CA GLU A 165 13.67 -8.46 16.74
C GLU A 165 12.64 -8.96 15.71
N ASP A 166 11.42 -9.18 16.19
CA ASP A 166 10.29 -9.44 15.29
C ASP A 166 10.03 -8.21 14.42
N SER A 167 9.82 -8.43 13.12
CA SER A 167 9.77 -7.34 12.15
C SER A 167 8.80 -7.60 11.00
N LEU A 168 8.25 -6.53 10.41
CA LEU A 168 7.41 -6.57 9.22
C LEU A 168 7.95 -5.68 8.11
N TYR A 169 7.94 -6.21 6.90
CA TYR A 169 8.47 -5.58 5.70
C TYR A 169 7.40 -5.53 4.62
N ILE A 170 7.08 -4.32 4.18
CA ILE A 170 6.21 -4.09 3.02
C ILE A 170 7.09 -3.96 1.79
N ILE A 171 6.86 -4.78 0.77
CA ILE A 171 7.59 -4.72 -0.49
C ILE A 171 6.63 -4.25 -1.57
N VAL A 172 6.94 -3.12 -2.20
CA VAL A 172 6.11 -2.54 -3.26
C VAL A 172 6.92 -2.50 -4.55
N ILE A 173 6.33 -3.01 -5.62
CA ILE A 173 6.91 -2.94 -6.97
C ILE A 173 6.03 -2.02 -7.79
N LEU A 174 6.61 -0.96 -8.34
CA LEU A 174 5.92 0.09 -9.08
C LEU A 174 6.52 0.24 -10.47
N LYS A 175 5.70 0.67 -11.43
CA LYS A 175 6.22 1.14 -12.73
C LYS A 175 7.20 2.28 -12.52
N GLU A 176 8.19 2.37 -13.40
CA GLU A 176 9.25 3.39 -13.35
C GLU A 176 8.70 4.82 -13.20
N GLU A 177 7.64 5.18 -13.92
CA GLU A 177 7.01 6.51 -13.82
C GLU A 177 6.56 6.84 -12.38
N ARG A 178 5.87 5.90 -11.72
CA ARG A 178 5.35 6.09 -10.36
C ARG A 178 6.48 6.05 -9.33
N PHE A 179 7.45 5.16 -9.50
CA PHE A 179 8.63 5.12 -8.66
C PHE A 179 9.38 6.46 -8.72
N ASN A 180 9.69 6.95 -9.92
CA ASN A 180 10.39 8.21 -10.12
C ASN A 180 9.62 9.41 -9.56
N LYS A 181 8.28 9.38 -9.60
CA LYS A 181 7.44 10.38 -8.95
C LYS A 181 7.64 10.42 -7.42
N ILE A 182 7.74 9.26 -6.76
CA ILE A 182 8.04 9.20 -5.32
C ILE A 182 9.49 9.66 -5.06
N VAL A 183 10.46 9.27 -5.89
CA VAL A 183 11.83 9.77 -5.79
C VAL A 183 11.87 11.29 -5.87
N GLN A 184 11.09 11.89 -6.77
CA GLN A 184 11.00 13.34 -6.90
C GLN A 184 10.39 13.98 -5.64
N TYR A 185 9.32 13.42 -5.08
CA TYR A 185 8.76 13.87 -3.80
C TYR A 185 9.79 13.84 -2.66
N ILE A 186 10.58 12.77 -2.55
CA ILE A 186 11.65 12.67 -1.56
C ILE A 186 12.72 13.76 -1.79
N LYS A 187 13.12 14.00 -3.05
CA LYS A 187 14.10 15.05 -3.39
C LYS A 187 13.59 16.46 -3.12
N ASP A 188 12.29 16.68 -3.30
CA ASP A 188 11.63 17.96 -3.05
C ASP A 188 11.32 18.20 -1.57
N GLY A 189 11.65 17.23 -0.69
CA GLY A 189 11.35 17.31 0.74
C GLY A 189 9.87 17.16 1.07
N VAL A 190 9.09 16.50 0.20
CA VAL A 190 7.68 16.18 0.44
C VAL A 190 7.60 14.92 1.30
N ASP A 191 7.09 15.09 2.52
CA ASP A 191 6.97 14.00 3.47
C ASP A 191 5.76 13.09 3.16
N ALA A 192 6.01 11.79 3.18
CA ALA A 192 4.95 10.81 3.30
C ALA A 192 4.43 10.83 4.74
N ARG A 193 3.11 10.85 4.91
CA ARG A 193 2.47 10.92 6.22
C ARG A 193 2.21 9.55 6.81
N TYR A 194 1.53 8.71 6.04
CA TYR A 194 1.17 7.36 6.45
C TYR A 194 1.03 6.43 5.25
N ILE A 195 1.08 5.14 5.55
CA ILE A 195 0.73 4.04 4.67
C ILE A 195 -0.51 3.36 5.22
N SER A 196 -1.43 2.94 4.36
CA SER A 196 -2.54 2.08 4.76
C SER A 196 -2.50 0.75 4.04
N ILE A 197 -2.67 -0.32 4.80
CA ILE A 197 -2.74 -1.71 4.32
C ILE A 197 -4.15 -2.22 4.58
N GLY A 198 -4.84 -2.66 3.54
CA GLY A 198 -6.19 -3.24 3.64
C GLY A 198 -6.22 -4.68 3.15
N HIS A 199 -7.13 -5.47 3.73
CA HIS A 199 -7.40 -6.85 3.33
C HIS A 199 -6.15 -7.74 3.26
N ALA A 200 -5.23 -7.63 4.23
CA ALA A 200 -4.02 -8.45 4.23
C ALA A 200 -4.30 -9.84 4.81
N ASP A 201 -3.98 -10.87 4.04
CA ASP A 201 -3.89 -12.24 4.55
C ASP A 201 -2.82 -12.33 5.65
N GLY A 202 -2.99 -13.24 6.60
CA GLY A 202 -2.01 -13.47 7.67
C GLY A 202 -2.09 -12.51 8.86
N PHE A 203 -2.94 -11.49 8.81
CA PHE A 203 -3.32 -10.72 10.00
C PHE A 203 -4.54 -11.31 10.67
N TYR A 204 -4.48 -11.38 11.99
CA TYR A 204 -5.53 -11.93 12.81
C TYR A 204 -5.80 -11.02 13.99
N ASN A 205 -7.06 -10.94 14.40
CA ASN A 205 -7.48 -10.17 15.56
C ASN A 205 -8.47 -10.99 16.37
N GLN A 206 -8.59 -10.67 17.65
CA GLN A 206 -9.69 -11.18 18.45
C GLN A 206 -11.01 -10.67 17.88
N TRP A 207 -12.06 -11.50 17.93
CA TRP A 207 -13.37 -11.04 17.55
C TRP A 207 -13.80 -9.92 18.50
N THR A 208 -14.20 -8.80 17.92
CA THR A 208 -14.78 -7.69 18.68
C THR A 208 -15.99 -7.16 17.92
N PRO A 209 -17.09 -6.82 18.60
CA PRO A 209 -18.21 -6.14 17.96
C PRO A 209 -17.85 -4.70 17.57
N SER A 210 -16.73 -4.17 18.07
CA SER A 210 -16.22 -2.86 17.69
C SER A 210 -15.33 -2.95 16.45
N ILE A 211 -15.21 -1.85 15.70
CA ILE A 211 -14.27 -1.75 14.58
C ILE A 211 -12.81 -1.55 15.04
N HIS A 212 -12.54 -1.57 16.35
CA HIS A 212 -11.21 -1.32 16.90
C HIS A 212 -10.38 -2.59 16.88
N LEU A 213 -9.31 -2.56 16.10
CA LEU A 213 -8.27 -3.57 16.13
C LEU A 213 -7.34 -3.21 17.30
N GLY A 214 -7.40 -3.98 18.39
CA GLY A 214 -6.54 -3.76 19.56
C GLY A 214 -5.22 -4.51 19.41
N SER A 215 -5.29 -5.82 19.52
CA SER A 215 -4.17 -6.73 19.34
C SER A 215 -4.27 -7.44 17.99
N ILE A 216 -3.23 -7.29 17.16
CA ILE A 216 -3.10 -7.94 15.86
C ILE A 216 -1.98 -8.97 15.96
N LYS A 217 -2.32 -10.24 15.70
CA LYS A 217 -1.37 -11.34 15.57
C LYS A 217 -1.01 -11.54 14.10
N VAL A 218 0.26 -11.83 13.85
CA VAL A 218 0.78 -12.04 12.50
C VAL A 218 1.24 -13.47 12.30
N LEU A 219 0.67 -14.14 11.31
CA LEU A 219 1.13 -15.44 10.84
C LEU A 219 2.00 -15.25 9.60
N SER A 220 3.31 -15.28 9.79
CA SER A 220 4.31 -15.09 8.76
C SER A 220 4.40 -16.28 7.79
N ASN A 221 4.90 -15.99 6.60
CA ASN A 221 5.34 -17.01 5.64
C ASN A 221 6.81 -17.40 5.81
N ASP A 222 7.47 -16.99 6.91
CA ASP A 222 8.90 -17.30 7.14
C ASP A 222 9.13 -18.80 7.32
N ARG A 223 10.26 -19.29 6.81
CA ARG A 223 10.58 -20.72 6.72
C ARG A 223 11.95 -21.04 7.30
N THR A 224 12.03 -22.20 7.94
CA THR A 224 13.28 -22.74 8.47
C THR A 224 14.05 -23.46 7.36
N GLY A 225 15.18 -22.89 6.94
CA GLY A 225 16.12 -23.53 6.01
C GLY A 225 15.95 -23.12 4.56
N PHE A 226 16.65 -23.85 3.67
CA PHE A 226 16.61 -23.70 2.22
C PHE A 226 16.31 -25.06 1.57
N GLY A 227 15.30 -25.13 0.69
CA GLY A 227 14.98 -26.29 -0.14
C GLY A 227 13.56 -26.85 0.01
N LYS A 228 13.32 -28.01 -0.64
CA LYS A 228 11.97 -28.59 -0.81
C LYS A 228 11.27 -29.06 0.48
N ASN A 229 12.01 -29.20 1.57
CA ASN A 229 11.50 -29.68 2.87
C ASN A 229 11.40 -28.56 3.90
N GLU A 230 11.37 -27.30 3.46
CA GLU A 230 11.18 -26.16 4.34
C GLU A 230 9.86 -26.27 5.11
N THR A 231 9.97 -26.10 6.42
CA THR A 231 8.83 -25.92 7.32
C THR A 231 8.73 -24.45 7.68
N TYR A 232 7.52 -23.93 7.88
CA TYR A 232 7.33 -22.59 8.43
C TYR A 232 7.99 -22.45 9.81
N VAL A 233 8.47 -21.26 10.16
CA VAL A 233 8.92 -21.00 11.54
C VAL A 233 7.74 -21.17 12.49
N GLN A 234 6.63 -20.50 12.20
CA GLN A 234 5.39 -20.59 12.97
C GLN A 234 4.54 -21.78 12.52
N GLN A 235 4.77 -22.94 13.12
CA GLN A 235 3.97 -24.15 12.87
C GLN A 235 2.58 -24.03 13.50
N VAL A 236 1.54 -24.38 12.74
CA VAL A 236 0.17 -24.43 13.23
C VAL A 236 -0.24 -25.89 13.36
N GLU A 237 -0.57 -26.32 14.56
CA GLU A 237 -1.12 -27.64 14.81
C GLU A 237 -2.57 -27.69 14.33
N THR A 238 -2.89 -28.69 13.50
CA THR A 238 -4.24 -28.92 12.99
C THR A 238 -4.76 -30.27 13.48
N ALA A 239 -6.06 -30.33 13.79
CA ALA A 239 -6.72 -31.58 14.12
C ALA A 239 -6.67 -32.55 12.91
N LYS A 240 -6.62 -33.85 13.20
CA LYS A 240 -6.59 -34.88 12.15
C LYS A 240 -7.83 -34.77 11.25
N GLY A 241 -7.62 -34.58 9.95
CA GLY A 241 -8.69 -34.41 8.97
C GLY A 241 -9.20 -32.97 8.83
N CYS A 242 -8.52 -31.98 9.42
CA CYS A 242 -8.79 -30.57 9.16
C CYS A 242 -8.11 -30.14 7.85
N ASP A 243 -8.90 -29.78 6.85
CA ASP A 243 -8.42 -29.30 5.54
C ASP A 243 -8.18 -27.78 5.51
N ILE A 244 -8.34 -27.09 6.65
CA ILE A 244 -8.18 -25.64 6.73
C ILE A 244 -6.68 -25.33 6.76
N THR A 245 -6.23 -24.52 5.80
CA THR A 245 -4.89 -23.94 5.79
C THR A 245 -5.01 -22.46 6.17
N PRO A 246 -4.56 -22.06 7.36
CA PRO A 246 -4.61 -20.66 7.77
C PRO A 246 -3.83 -19.77 6.78
N PRO A 247 -4.40 -18.64 6.32
CA PRO A 247 -3.69 -17.68 5.49
C PRO A 247 -2.46 -17.12 6.24
N ARG A 248 -1.38 -16.95 5.50
CA ARG A 248 -0.14 -16.33 5.99
C ARG A 248 0.07 -15.03 5.24
N ILE A 249 0.83 -14.11 5.82
CA ILE A 249 1.19 -12.88 5.11
C ILE A 249 1.91 -13.24 3.82
N ASP A 250 1.48 -12.64 2.73
CA ASP A 250 2.09 -12.82 1.42
C ASP A 250 1.76 -11.60 0.56
N ARG A 251 0.65 -11.66 -0.18
CA ARG A 251 0.24 -10.59 -1.07
C ARG A 251 -0.67 -9.59 -0.36
N LEU A 252 -0.40 -8.30 -0.57
CA LEU A 252 -1.31 -7.22 -0.18
C LEU A 252 -2.29 -6.92 -1.31
N PHE A 253 -3.58 -6.86 -0.97
CA PHE A 253 -4.64 -6.55 -1.92
C PHE A 253 -4.88 -5.04 -2.02
N ASP A 254 -4.88 -4.34 -0.88
CA ASP A 254 -5.00 -2.88 -0.84
C ASP A 254 -3.79 -2.25 -0.18
N PHE A 255 -3.18 -1.30 -0.88
CA PHE A 255 -2.05 -0.52 -0.42
C PHE A 255 -2.22 0.94 -0.83
N ASN A 256 -1.98 1.86 0.10
CA ASN A 256 -1.97 3.30 -0.18
C ASN A 256 -0.80 3.93 0.56
N ILE A 257 -0.12 4.87 -0.10
CA ILE A 257 0.87 5.76 0.51
C ILE A 257 0.40 7.20 0.32
N ASN A 258 0.28 7.93 1.44
CA ASN A 258 -0.21 9.30 1.44
C ASN A 258 0.95 10.29 1.61
N PHE A 259 1.05 11.26 0.70
CA PHE A 259 2.00 12.38 0.77
C PHE A 259 1.27 13.67 1.11
N ASN A 260 1.81 14.48 2.02
CA ASN A 260 1.27 15.80 2.30
C ASN A 260 1.93 16.83 1.37
N ILE A 261 1.22 17.23 0.32
CA ILE A 261 1.69 18.25 -0.62
C ILE A 261 1.05 19.57 -0.22
N GLU A 262 1.75 20.35 0.59
CA GLU A 262 1.34 21.73 0.89
C GLU A 262 1.67 22.60 -0.31
N SER A 263 0.64 23.09 -1.02
CA SER A 263 0.84 24.06 -2.09
C SER A 263 1.24 25.41 -1.48
N ASN A 264 2.54 25.65 -1.27
CA ASN A 264 3.06 26.96 -0.81
C ASN A 264 2.92 28.08 -1.86
N LYS A 265 2.00 27.96 -2.82
CA LYS A 265 1.61 29.06 -3.71
C LYS A 265 0.50 29.89 -3.08
N PHE A 266 0.79 30.53 -1.96
CA PHE A 266 0.38 31.92 -1.84
C PHE A 266 1.39 32.71 -2.65
N ILE A 267 1.14 32.80 -3.96
CA ILE A 267 1.76 33.82 -4.79
C ILE A 267 1.29 35.13 -4.16
N ASP A 268 2.22 35.89 -3.58
CA ASP A 268 2.01 37.29 -3.24
C ASP A 268 1.53 37.99 -4.51
N ASN A 269 0.21 38.19 -4.61
CA ASN A 269 -0.40 39.08 -5.58
C ASN A 269 -0.14 40.55 -5.21
N ASP A 270 0.68 40.84 -4.19
CA ASP A 270 0.98 42.19 -3.71
C ASP A 270 2.09 42.89 -4.51
N LYS A 271 2.33 42.48 -5.78
CA LYS A 271 3.18 43.22 -6.74
C LYS A 271 2.40 43.93 -7.86
N GLU A 272 1.09 44.10 -7.73
CA GLU A 272 0.37 45.13 -8.49
C GLU A 272 0.10 46.35 -7.59
N ASN A 273 0.70 47.49 -7.95
CA ASN A 273 0.47 48.86 -7.45
C ASN A 273 1.55 49.51 -6.55
N GLU A 274 2.79 49.58 -7.01
CA GLU A 274 3.63 50.77 -6.76
C GLU A 274 4.28 51.29 -8.04
N ASP A 275 3.49 51.52 -9.09
CA ASP A 275 3.80 52.57 -10.07
C ASP A 275 3.21 53.89 -9.54
N LYS A 276 3.94 54.53 -8.62
CA LYS A 276 3.73 55.94 -8.27
C LYS A 276 4.45 56.82 -9.29
N ASP A 277 3.67 57.40 -10.18
CA ASP A 277 3.75 58.77 -10.68
C ASP A 277 5.15 59.40 -10.83
N VAL A 278 5.77 59.20 -12.00
CA VAL A 278 6.78 60.14 -12.51
C VAL A 278 6.08 61.14 -13.44
N TYR A 279 6.09 62.39 -12.99
CA TYR A 279 5.50 63.54 -13.67
C TYR A 279 6.02 63.74 -15.10
N LYS A 280 5.07 64.09 -15.96
CA LYS A 280 5.18 64.67 -17.31
C LYS A 280 6.22 65.80 -17.40
N GLU A 281 6.97 65.82 -18.50
CA GLU A 281 7.33 67.06 -19.18
C GLU A 281 7.23 66.87 -20.70
N ASP A 282 6.54 67.83 -21.33
CA ASP A 282 6.04 67.83 -22.69
C ASP A 282 7.13 68.00 -23.76
N VAL A 283 7.07 67.25 -24.86
CA VAL A 283 7.60 67.70 -26.16
C VAL A 283 6.66 67.28 -27.30
N TYR A 284 6.06 68.30 -27.92
CA TYR A 284 5.31 68.27 -29.17
C TYR A 284 6.17 67.82 -30.36
N LYS A 285 5.58 67.03 -31.27
CA LYS A 285 5.66 67.18 -32.75
C LYS A 285 4.72 66.16 -33.41
N GLU A 286 3.56 66.58 -33.91
CA GLU A 286 3.28 67.11 -35.26
C GLU A 286 3.20 66.02 -36.35
N ASP A 287 1.96 65.62 -36.62
CA ASP A 287 1.30 65.28 -37.90
C ASP A 287 2.07 64.65 -39.06
N VAL A 288 1.62 63.47 -39.50
CA VAL A 288 1.41 63.18 -40.94
C VAL A 288 0.17 62.30 -41.13
N TYR A 289 -0.84 62.89 -41.76
CA TYR A 289 -2.00 62.25 -42.39
C TYR A 289 -1.59 61.27 -43.51
N LYS A 290 -2.33 60.17 -43.67
CA LYS A 290 -2.74 59.71 -45.01
C LYS A 290 -3.99 58.83 -44.98
N GLU A 291 -4.98 59.33 -45.71
CA GLU A 291 -6.30 58.79 -46.05
C GLU A 291 -6.27 57.49 -46.87
N ASP A 292 -7.27 56.67 -46.57
CA ASP A 292 -8.24 55.98 -47.45
C ASP A 292 -7.80 55.36 -48.78
N VAL A 293 -8.09 54.06 -48.94
CA VAL A 293 -8.72 53.53 -50.17
C VAL A 293 -9.71 52.41 -49.82
N TYR A 294 -11.00 52.69 -50.05
CA TYR A 294 -12.08 51.71 -50.20
C TYR A 294 -11.93 50.89 -51.49
N LYS A 295 -12.25 49.59 -51.43
CA LYS A 295 -12.72 48.80 -52.58
C LYS A 295 -13.77 47.76 -52.14
N GLU A 296 -15.03 48.12 -52.38
CA GLU A 296 -16.10 47.26 -52.95
C GLU A 296 -15.59 46.60 -54.26
N ASP A 297 -16.01 45.45 -54.79
CA ASP A 297 -17.08 44.47 -54.60
C ASP A 297 -16.56 43.15 -55.22
N VAL A 298 -17.22 42.00 -54.96
CA VAL A 298 -17.74 41.08 -56.00
C VAL A 298 -18.43 39.90 -55.30
N TYR A 299 -19.75 39.80 -55.52
CA TYR A 299 -20.55 38.60 -55.30
C TYR A 299 -20.08 37.44 -56.19
N LYS A 300 -19.88 36.26 -55.60
CA LYS A 300 -20.14 34.98 -56.27
C LYS A 300 -20.80 34.02 -55.30
N GLU A 301 -22.08 33.81 -55.57
CA GLU A 301 -22.93 32.72 -55.11
C GLU A 301 -22.52 31.46 -55.88
N ASP A 302 -22.26 30.35 -55.19
CA ASP A 302 -22.45 28.98 -55.72
C ASP A 302 -22.32 27.90 -54.60
N VAL A 303 -23.47 27.32 -54.26
CA VAL A 303 -23.78 25.88 -54.14
C VAL A 303 -22.90 24.95 -53.26
N TYR A 304 -23.51 24.52 -52.15
CA TYR A 304 -23.47 23.23 -51.44
C TYR A 304 -22.33 22.21 -51.72
N LYS A 305 -21.65 21.82 -50.65
CA LYS A 305 -21.52 20.41 -50.21
C LYS A 305 -21.11 20.33 -48.73
N ASP A 306 -21.90 19.58 -47.97
CA ASP A 306 -21.57 19.10 -46.62
C ASP A 306 -20.27 18.29 -46.66
N ASP A 307 -19.35 18.59 -45.74
CA ASP A 307 -18.43 17.65 -45.10
C ASP A 307 -17.75 18.40 -43.93
N TYR A 308 -18.11 18.04 -42.69
CA TYR A 308 -17.54 18.58 -41.46
C TYR A 308 -16.21 17.82 -41.16
N GLU A 309 -15.08 18.41 -41.54
CA GLU A 309 -13.78 18.11 -40.93
C GLU A 309 -13.40 19.27 -40.00
N ILE A 310 -13.47 19.03 -38.69
CA ILE A 310 -12.84 19.90 -37.69
C ILE A 310 -11.48 19.30 -37.37
N ASP A 311 -10.45 19.89 -37.97
CA ASP A 311 -9.08 19.81 -37.47
C ASP A 311 -8.90 20.95 -36.46
N ASN A 312 -8.95 20.62 -35.17
CA ASN A 312 -8.44 21.43 -34.06
C ASN A 312 -8.24 20.54 -32.83
N LEU A 313 -7.26 19.64 -32.93
CA LEU A 313 -6.81 18.78 -31.83
C LEU A 313 -5.62 19.44 -31.13
N ILE A 314 -5.90 20.32 -30.16
CA ILE A 314 -4.90 20.77 -29.18
C ILE A 314 -5.35 20.34 -27.78
N LYS A 315 -4.79 19.20 -27.36
CA LYS A 315 -4.28 18.89 -26.02
C LYS A 315 -5.27 19.01 -24.85
N LEU A 316 -6.13 18.00 -24.69
CA LEU A 316 -6.83 17.68 -23.45
C LEU A 316 -6.71 16.18 -23.09
N GLU A 317 -5.54 15.58 -23.30
CA GLU A 317 -5.26 14.15 -23.04
C GLU A 317 -4.58 13.93 -21.67
N SER A 318 -5.25 14.30 -20.58
CA SER A 318 -4.70 13.98 -19.24
C SER A 318 -5.76 13.63 -18.20
N SER A 319 -7.01 14.04 -18.40
CA SER A 319 -8.09 13.73 -17.46
C SER A 319 -8.94 12.52 -17.90
N THR A 320 -9.08 12.28 -19.21
CA THR A 320 -9.91 11.19 -19.75
C THR A 320 -9.30 9.81 -19.50
N ASP A 321 -7.98 9.68 -19.53
CA ASP A 321 -7.31 8.39 -19.30
C ASP A 321 -7.31 7.99 -17.82
N VAL A 322 -7.25 8.99 -16.93
CA VAL A 322 -7.36 8.77 -15.48
C VAL A 322 -8.79 8.37 -15.12
N ILE A 323 -9.80 9.04 -15.69
CA ILE A 323 -11.22 8.69 -15.47
C ILE A 323 -11.54 7.32 -16.07
N SER A 324 -11.01 7.00 -17.25
CA SER A 324 -11.21 5.69 -17.89
C SER A 324 -10.54 4.56 -17.11
N SER A 325 -9.32 4.79 -16.58
CA SER A 325 -8.64 3.88 -15.67
C SER A 325 -9.42 3.66 -14.37
N GLN A 326 -10.01 4.71 -13.79
CA GLN A 326 -10.80 4.60 -12.56
C GLN A 326 -12.12 3.87 -12.80
N LEU A 327 -12.82 4.14 -13.91
CA LEU A 327 -14.07 3.45 -14.27
C LEU A 327 -13.84 1.96 -14.62
N SER A 328 -12.72 1.65 -15.28
CA SER A 328 -12.29 0.26 -15.52
C SER A 328 -12.02 -0.49 -14.20
N GLN A 329 -11.38 0.17 -13.23
CA GLN A 329 -11.13 -0.44 -11.91
C GLN A 329 -12.43 -0.65 -11.11
N ILE A 330 -13.39 0.28 -11.17
CA ILE A 330 -14.70 0.16 -10.52
C ILE A 330 -15.53 -0.99 -11.15
N SER A 331 -15.48 -1.12 -12.48
CA SER A 331 -16.13 -2.22 -13.22
C SER A 331 -15.56 -3.60 -12.82
N ASP A 332 -14.23 -3.71 -12.73
CA ASP A 332 -13.56 -4.94 -12.31
C ASP A 332 -13.79 -5.25 -10.82
N PHE A 333 -13.93 -4.23 -9.97
CA PHE A 333 -14.32 -4.39 -8.57
C PHE A 333 -15.76 -4.92 -8.44
N GLY A 334 -16.70 -4.40 -9.22
CA GLY A 334 -18.09 -4.87 -9.26
C GLY A 334 -18.22 -6.32 -9.72
N LEU A 335 -17.43 -6.73 -10.72
CA LEU A 335 -17.39 -8.11 -11.20
C LEU A 335 -16.69 -9.07 -10.22
N LYS A 336 -15.69 -8.60 -9.46
CA LYS A 336 -15.07 -9.42 -8.40
C LYS A 336 -15.94 -9.56 -7.16
N LEU A 337 -16.69 -8.52 -6.76
CA LEU A 337 -17.71 -8.59 -5.71
C LEU A 337 -18.83 -9.58 -6.06
N SER A 338 -19.21 -9.71 -7.34
CA SER A 338 -20.19 -10.73 -7.75
C SER A 338 -19.68 -12.19 -7.68
N LYS A 339 -18.34 -12.39 -7.61
CA LYS A 339 -17.72 -13.71 -7.50
C LYS A 339 -17.34 -14.09 -6.07
N PHE A 340 -17.10 -13.11 -5.20
CA PHE A 340 -17.08 -13.31 -3.75
C PHE A 340 -18.51 -13.51 -3.24
N SER A 341 -19.00 -14.75 -3.38
CA SER A 341 -20.01 -15.36 -2.53
C SER A 341 -21.25 -14.51 -2.24
N LEU A 342 -22.23 -14.57 -3.16
CA LEU A 342 -23.65 -14.38 -2.84
C LEU A 342 -24.15 -15.28 -1.67
N ASN A 343 -23.33 -16.22 -1.17
CA ASN A 343 -23.64 -17.00 0.02
C ASN A 343 -23.30 -16.27 1.34
N ALA A 344 -22.45 -15.23 1.33
CA ALA A 344 -22.13 -14.44 2.52
C ALA A 344 -23.19 -13.36 2.84
N ILE A 345 -23.99 -12.96 1.84
CA ILE A 345 -25.16 -12.08 2.02
C ILE A 345 -26.43 -12.93 1.99
N ARG A 346 -26.48 -13.97 2.83
CA ARG A 346 -27.76 -14.54 3.31
C ARG A 346 -28.17 -13.82 4.59
N LEU A 347 -28.24 -12.50 4.55
CA LEU A 347 -29.12 -11.81 5.49
C LEU A 347 -30.53 -12.17 5.04
N PRO A 348 -31.27 -12.99 5.82
CA PRO A 348 -32.56 -13.41 5.36
C PRO A 348 -33.45 -12.17 5.23
N LEU A 349 -34.11 -12.03 4.09
CA LEU A 349 -34.89 -10.85 3.68
C LEU A 349 -35.85 -10.32 4.77
N TRP A 350 -36.25 -11.17 5.72
CA TRP A 350 -37.05 -10.79 6.87
C TRP A 350 -36.34 -9.82 7.84
N ILE A 351 -35.01 -9.85 7.98
CA ILE A 351 -34.28 -8.90 8.84
C ILE A 351 -34.39 -7.48 8.25
N ILE A 352 -34.18 -7.33 6.93
CA ILE A 352 -34.36 -6.05 6.23
C ILE A 352 -35.81 -5.57 6.35
N ALA A 353 -36.78 -6.48 6.24
CA ALA A 353 -38.20 -6.15 6.41
C ALA A 353 -38.53 -5.67 7.83
N ILE A 354 -37.97 -6.31 8.88
CA ILE A 354 -38.16 -5.89 10.27
C ILE A 354 -37.52 -4.52 10.53
N THR A 355 -36.32 -4.26 10.00
CA THR A 355 -35.65 -2.96 10.18
C THR A 355 -36.46 -1.84 9.52
N LEU A 356 -36.97 -2.06 8.30
CA LEU A 356 -37.84 -1.11 7.62
C LEU A 356 -39.17 -0.90 8.36
N LEU A 357 -39.76 -1.96 8.93
CA LEU A 357 -40.98 -1.87 9.72
C LEU A 357 -40.76 -1.05 11.00
N LEU A 358 -39.63 -1.26 11.69
CA LEU A 358 -39.28 -0.48 12.89
C LEU A 358 -39.08 1.00 12.58
N ILE A 359 -38.43 1.32 11.45
CA ILE A 359 -38.28 2.71 10.98
C ILE A 359 -39.64 3.35 10.67
N LEU A 360 -40.58 2.59 10.13
CA LEU A 360 -41.95 3.04 9.84
C LEU A 360 -42.81 3.24 11.09
N ILE A 361 -42.57 2.47 12.16
CA ILE A 361 -43.32 2.59 13.42
C ILE A 361 -42.80 3.74 14.30
N TYR A 362 -41.50 4.07 14.18
CA TYR A 362 -40.87 5.15 14.95
C TYR A 362 -40.94 6.53 14.26
N LYS A 363 -41.63 6.64 13.12
CA LYS A 363 -42.02 7.89 12.49
C LYS A 363 -43.51 8.13 12.71
#